data_AF-A0A6V7YDC2-F1
#
_entry.id   AF-A0A6V7YDC2-F1
#
_cell.length_a   1.000
_cell.length_b   1.000
_cell.length_c   1.000
_cell.angle_alpha   90.00
_cell.angle_beta   90.00
_cell.angle_gamma   90.00
#
_symmetry.space_group_name_H-M   'P 1'
#
loop_
_entity.id
_entity.type
_entity.pdbx_description
1 polymer ?
#
loop_
_entity_poly.entity_id
_entity_poly.type
_entity_poly.pdbx_seq_one_letter_code
_entity_poly.pdbx_strand_id
1 'polypeptide(L)'
;MINKALEVSGQSKLYYVGHSQGTLIMFAQLSNNNREFVDKISRFYALAPVATIKYIKGLIDISGKLFGIQLEILNRHFGSNEFLPSNFVTQQIARTLCGAKLAKTKL
;
A
#
# COMPACT_ATOMS: atom_id res chain seq x y z
N MET A 1 -9.09 -7.56 -10.83
CA MET A 1 -10.02 -6.54 -10.29
C MET A 1 -10.60 -5.65 -11.39
N ILE A 2 -9.79 -4.94 -12.18
CA ILE A 2 -10.27 -4.02 -13.24
C ILE A 2 -11.22 -4.71 -14.24
N ASN A 3 -10.83 -5.83 -14.84
CA ASN A 3 -11.70 -6.55 -15.78
C ASN A 3 -13.06 -6.91 -15.17
N LYS A 4 -13.08 -7.38 -13.92
CA LYS A 4 -14.33 -7.74 -13.24
C LYS A 4 -15.21 -6.52 -12.96
N ALA A 5 -14.61 -5.38 -12.60
CA ALA A 5 -15.35 -4.13 -12.39
C ALA A 5 -15.99 -3.63 -13.70
N LEU A 6 -15.27 -3.73 -14.83
CA LEU A 6 -15.80 -3.38 -16.15
C LEU A 6 -16.93 -4.33 -16.58
N GLU A 7 -16.74 -5.64 -16.38
CA GLU A 7 -17.76 -6.66 -16.67
C GLU A 7 -19.06 -6.39 -15.89
N VAL A 8 -18.96 -6.14 -14.58
CA VAL A 8 -20.13 -5.91 -13.72
C VAL A 8 -20.81 -4.58 -14.02
N SER A 9 -20.06 -3.53 -14.34
CA SER A 9 -20.62 -2.19 -14.61
C SER A 9 -21.07 -1.99 -16.07
N GLY A 10 -20.65 -2.86 -16.98
CA GLY A 10 -20.84 -2.70 -18.43
C GLY A 10 -20.04 -1.55 -19.06
N GLN A 11 -19.15 -0.90 -18.30
CA GLN A 11 -18.33 0.21 -18.79
C GLN A 11 -17.10 -0.31 -19.53
N SER A 12 -16.65 0.41 -20.57
CA SER A 12 -15.44 0.07 -21.32
C SER A 12 -14.15 0.58 -20.66
N LYS A 13 -14.26 1.64 -19.84
CA LYS A 13 -13.14 2.24 -19.11
C LYS A 13 -13.56 2.63 -17.70
N LEU A 14 -12.58 2.76 -16.81
CA LEU A 14 -12.79 3.28 -15.45
C LEU A 14 -11.75 4.34 -15.06
N TYR A 15 -12.08 5.12 -14.05
CA TYR A 15 -11.12 5.97 -13.34
C TYR A 15 -10.44 5.16 -12.24
N TYR A 16 -9.12 5.13 -12.24
CA TYR A 16 -8.37 4.49 -11.17
C TYR A 16 -7.85 5.55 -10.18
N VAL A 17 -8.17 5.38 -8.91
CA VAL A 17 -7.65 6.23 -7.82
C VAL A 17 -6.82 5.34 -6.91
N GLY A 18 -5.52 5.60 -6.85
CA GLY A 18 -4.59 4.87 -5.99
C GLY A 18 -4.12 5.77 -4.84
N HIS A 19 -3.96 5.19 -3.66
CA HIS A 19 -3.31 5.84 -2.52
C HIS A 19 -2.12 5.00 -2.05
N SER A 20 -0.98 5.63 -1.77
CA SER A 20 0.21 4.96 -1.23
C SER A 20 0.62 3.73 -2.07
N GLN A 21 0.64 2.51 -1.51
CA GLN A 21 0.94 1.28 -2.26
C GLN A 21 0.00 1.07 -3.46
N GLY A 22 -1.25 1.52 -3.40
CA GLY A 22 -2.19 1.43 -4.52
C GLY A 22 -1.72 2.16 -5.78
N THR A 23 -0.89 3.22 -5.63
CA THR A 23 -0.27 3.89 -6.78
C THR A 23 0.88 3.07 -7.35
N LEU A 24 1.69 2.45 -6.48
CA LEU A 24 2.82 1.62 -6.88
C LEU A 24 2.36 0.46 -7.76
N ILE A 25 1.26 -0.19 -7.38
CA ILE A 25 0.65 -1.28 -8.16
C ILE A 25 0.29 -0.79 -9.58
N MET A 26 -0.34 0.39 -9.70
CA MET A 26 -0.70 0.93 -11.00
C MET A 26 0.53 1.34 -11.81
N PHE A 27 1.53 1.99 -11.20
CA PHE A 27 2.77 2.33 -11.90
C PHE A 27 3.48 1.08 -12.45
N ALA A 28 3.58 0.02 -11.65
CA ALA A 28 4.17 -1.25 -12.08
C ALA A 28 3.39 -1.89 -13.25
N GLN A 29 2.06 -1.81 -13.22
CA GLN A 29 1.24 -2.33 -14.30
C GLN A 29 1.38 -1.50 -15.59
N LEU A 30 1.44 -0.17 -15.48
CA LEU A 30 1.62 0.72 -16.63
C LEU A 30 3.02 0.59 -17.26
N SER A 31 4.06 0.28 -16.47
CA SER A 31 5.42 0.09 -17.01
C SER A 31 5.57 -1.14 -17.90
N ASN A 32 4.63 -2.08 -17.85
CA ASN A 32 4.65 -3.29 -18.68
C ASN A 32 4.24 -3.05 -20.15
N ASN A 33 3.89 -1.81 -20.54
CA ASN A 33 3.53 -1.43 -21.92
C ASN A 33 2.38 -2.24 -22.55
N ASN A 34 1.48 -2.82 -21.74
CA ASN A 34 0.30 -3.51 -22.23
C ASN A 34 -0.77 -2.50 -22.68
N ARG A 35 -0.87 -2.27 -24.00
CA ARG A 35 -1.83 -1.32 -24.59
C ARG A 35 -3.29 -1.68 -24.29
N GLU A 36 -3.64 -2.97 -24.33
CA GLU A 36 -5.01 -3.44 -24.03
C GLU A 36 -5.42 -3.10 -22.59
N PHE A 37 -4.48 -3.15 -21.66
CA PHE A 37 -4.72 -2.72 -20.28
C PHE A 37 -4.88 -1.21 -20.16
N VAL A 38 -3.97 -0.44 -20.78
CA VAL A 38 -3.98 1.03 -20.71
C VAL A 38 -5.29 1.59 -21.26
N ASP A 39 -5.83 0.99 -22.33
CA ASP A 39 -7.09 1.42 -22.93
C ASP A 39 -8.29 1.31 -21.99
N LYS A 40 -8.23 0.46 -20.96
CA LYS A 40 -9.28 0.28 -19.94
C LYS A 40 -9.25 1.37 -18.86
N ILE A 41 -8.20 2.19 -18.80
CA ILE A 41 -8.05 3.24 -17.79
C ILE A 41 -8.31 4.60 -18.44
N SER A 42 -9.35 5.31 -17.99
CA SER A 42 -9.65 6.65 -18.49
C SER A 42 -8.68 7.68 -17.92
N ARG A 43 -8.52 7.71 -16.59
CA ARG A 43 -7.51 8.52 -15.89
C ARG A 43 -7.04 7.81 -14.64
N PHE A 44 -5.77 8.04 -14.30
CA PHE A 44 -5.18 7.60 -13.04
C PHE A 44 -4.93 8.81 -12.14
N TYR A 45 -5.55 8.81 -10.96
CA TYR A 45 -5.28 9.77 -9.88
C TYR A 45 -4.40 9.11 -8.83
N ALA A 46 -3.19 9.63 -8.65
CA ALA A 46 -2.20 9.10 -7.72
C ALA A 46 -2.11 9.98 -6.46
N LEU A 47 -2.60 9.48 -5.33
CA LEU A 47 -2.59 10.17 -4.04
C LEU A 47 -1.47 9.62 -3.15
N ALA A 48 -0.63 10.50 -2.60
CA ALA A 48 0.59 10.12 -1.88
C ALA A 48 1.43 9.06 -2.64
N PRO A 49 1.88 9.37 -3.86
CA PRO A 49 2.40 8.37 -4.78
C PRO A 49 3.69 7.72 -4.29
N VAL A 50 3.74 6.40 -4.37
CA VAL A 50 4.92 5.58 -4.11
C VAL A 50 5.46 5.03 -5.42
N ALA A 51 6.70 5.37 -5.74
CA ALA A 51 7.49 4.80 -6.84
C ALA A 51 8.85 4.29 -6.33
N THR A 52 9.53 5.08 -5.49
CA THR A 52 10.71 4.63 -4.73
C THR A 52 10.56 5.06 -3.27
N ILE A 53 11.28 4.37 -2.37
CA ILE A 53 11.26 4.65 -0.93
C ILE A 53 12.65 5.02 -0.38
N LYS A 54 13.61 5.37 -1.24
CA LYS A 54 15.02 5.62 -0.86
C LYS A 54 15.19 6.67 0.24
N TYR A 55 14.30 7.65 0.29
CA TYR A 55 14.35 8.77 1.25
C TYR A 55 13.16 8.77 2.23
N ILE A 56 12.47 7.63 2.38
CA ILE A 56 11.37 7.53 3.34
C ILE A 56 11.89 7.72 4.77
N LYS A 57 11.04 8.24 5.66
CA LYS A 57 11.35 8.46 7.08
C LYS A 57 10.35 7.71 7.96
N GLY A 58 10.69 7.55 9.23
CA GLY A 58 9.81 6.95 10.24
C GLY A 58 9.91 5.42 10.28
N LEU A 59 8.83 4.77 10.73
CA LEU A 59 8.85 3.34 11.02
C LEU A 59 9.25 2.46 9.83
N ILE A 60 8.86 2.82 8.61
CA ILE A 60 9.18 2.05 7.40
C ILE A 60 10.69 2.08 7.10
N ASP A 61 11.34 3.24 7.27
CA ASP A 61 12.79 3.37 7.14
C ASP A 61 13.52 2.58 8.23
N ILE A 62 13.06 2.69 9.48
CA ILE A 62 13.61 1.96 10.62
C ILE A 62 13.45 0.44 10.39
N SER A 63 12.29 -0.03 9.97
CA SER A 63 12.06 -1.45 9.69
C SER A 63 12.94 -1.96 8.55
N GLY A 64 13.10 -1.18 7.49
CA GLY A 64 13.99 -1.55 6.38
C GLY A 64 15.45 -1.68 6.82
N LYS A 65 15.92 -0.79 7.70
CA LYS A 65 17.27 -0.84 8.28
C LYS A 65 17.46 -1.98 9.27
N LEU A 66 16.46 -2.24 10.12
CA LEU A 66 16.54 -3.22 11.20
C LEU A 66 16.37 -4.66 10.71
N PHE A 67 15.48 -4.88 9.73
CA PHE A 67 15.13 -6.21 9.25
C PHE A 67 15.74 -6.57 7.89
N GLY A 68 16.24 -5.59 7.11
CA GLY A 68 16.92 -5.81 5.83
C GLY A 68 16.17 -6.73 4.86
N ILE A 69 16.81 -7.17 3.78
CA ILE A 69 16.28 -8.25 2.90
C ILE A 69 16.64 -9.63 3.51
N GLN A 70 16.67 -9.75 4.84
CA GLN A 70 16.86 -11.03 5.50
C GLN A 70 15.50 -11.65 5.74
N LEU A 71 14.92 -12.20 4.66
CA LEU A 71 13.63 -12.86 4.66
C LEU A 71 13.52 -13.92 5.76
N GLU A 72 14.62 -14.57 6.13
CA GLU A 72 14.68 -15.53 7.24
C GLU A 72 14.43 -14.89 8.61
N ILE A 73 14.99 -13.70 8.88
CA ILE A 73 14.76 -12.97 10.13
C ILE A 73 13.32 -12.47 10.18
N LEU A 74 12.82 -11.95 9.06
CA LEU A 74 11.44 -11.51 8.94
C LEU A 74 10.47 -12.67 9.16
N ASN A 75 10.73 -13.82 8.53
CA ASN A 75 9.93 -15.03 8.68
C ASN A 75 10.01 -15.61 10.10
N ARG A 76 11.18 -15.55 10.75
CA ARG A 76 11.32 -15.99 12.15
C ARG A 76 10.52 -15.12 13.13
N HIS A 77 10.40 -13.82 12.87
CA HIS A 77 9.69 -12.89 13.75
C HIS A 77 8.20 -12.72 13.43
N PHE A 78 7.82 -12.74 12.16
CA PHE A 78 6.43 -12.49 11.72
C PHE A 78 5.74 -13.72 11.15
N GLY A 79 6.47 -14.81 10.92
CA GLY A 79 5.97 -15.98 10.20
C GLY A 79 5.83 -15.71 8.69
N SER A 80 5.35 -16.73 7.99
CA SER A 80 5.13 -16.72 6.53
C SER A 80 3.67 -16.46 6.16
N ASN A 81 2.84 -16.13 7.14
CA ASN A 81 1.39 -15.94 7.00
C ASN A 81 1.07 -14.44 6.96
N GLU A 82 -0.13 -14.05 7.40
CA GLU A 82 -0.56 -12.66 7.38
C GLU A 82 0.28 -11.78 8.33
N PHE A 83 0.79 -10.66 7.81
CA PHE A 83 1.52 -9.67 8.59
C PHE A 83 0.55 -8.68 9.25
N LEU A 84 0.61 -8.57 10.58
CA LEU A 84 -0.25 -7.71 11.40
C LEU A 84 -1.76 -7.91 11.13
N PRO A 85 -2.29 -9.13 11.29
CA PRO A 85 -3.72 -9.39 11.09
C PRO A 85 -4.57 -8.60 12.09
N SER A 86 -5.78 -8.22 11.67
CA SER A 86 -6.75 -7.58 12.57
C SER A 86 -7.30 -8.60 13.56
N ASN A 87 -6.90 -8.49 14.83
CA ASN A 87 -7.34 -9.33 15.92
C ASN A 87 -7.53 -8.49 17.18
N PHE A 88 -7.99 -9.11 18.28
CA PHE A 88 -8.26 -8.38 19.52
C PHE A 88 -7.05 -7.56 20.00
N VAL A 89 -5.85 -8.16 20.00
CA VAL A 89 -4.62 -7.52 20.49
C VAL A 89 -4.22 -6.35 19.58
N THR A 90 -4.19 -6.54 18.26
CA THR A 90 -3.81 -5.47 17.31
C THR A 90 -4.82 -4.33 17.33
N GLN A 91 -6.10 -4.62 17.57
CA GLN A 91 -7.13 -3.59 17.76
C GLN A 91 -6.96 -2.83 19.08
N GLN A 92 -6.60 -3.49 20.18
CA GLN A 92 -6.31 -2.77 21.43
C GLN A 92 -5.10 -1.86 21.28
N ILE A 93 -4.01 -2.35 20.67
CA ILE A 93 -2.83 -1.55 20.37
C ILE A 93 -3.20 -0.33 19.51
N ALA A 94 -3.99 -0.51 18.45
CA ALA A 94 -4.46 0.58 17.61
C ALA A 94 -5.30 1.60 18.40
N ARG A 95 -6.20 1.16 19.29
CA ARG A 95 -7.01 2.05 20.14
C ARG A 95 -6.12 2.84 21.10
N THR A 96 -5.11 2.23 21.69
CA THR A 96 -4.18 2.92 22.58
C THR A 96 -3.32 3.93 21.82
N LEU A 97 -2.73 3.54 20.69
CA LEU A 97 -1.83 4.41 19.93
C LEU A 97 -2.55 5.55 19.20
N CYS A 98 -3.71 5.27 18.60
CA CYS A 98 -4.49 6.28 17.85
C CYS A 98 -5.46 7.07 18.73
N GLY A 99 -5.87 6.50 19.88
CA GLY A 99 -6.72 7.17 20.87
C GLY A 99 -5.92 7.99 21.90
N ALA A 100 -4.61 7.71 22.05
CA ALA A 100 -3.72 8.62 22.76
C ALA A 100 -3.77 9.98 22.08
N LYS A 101 -4.15 11.03 22.83
CA LYS A 101 -4.00 12.41 22.35
C LYS A 101 -2.53 12.61 22.05
N LEU A 102 -2.17 12.63 20.77
CA LEU A 102 -0.86 13.12 20.34
C LEU A 102 -0.74 14.52 20.94
N ALA A 103 0.17 14.67 21.91
CA ALA A 103 0.51 15.98 22.43
C ALA A 103 0.89 16.81 21.21
N LYS A 104 0.13 17.86 20.92
CA LYS A 104 0.34 18.71 19.75
C LYS A 104 1.78 19.19 19.77
N THR A 105 2.65 18.58 18.96
CA THR A 105 3.93 19.18 18.62
C THR A 105 3.56 20.44 17.83
N LYS A 106 3.76 21.61 18.44
CA LYS A 106 3.64 22.91 17.75
C LYS A 106 4.51 22.85 16.49
N LEU A 107 3.86 22.99 15.33
CA LEU A 107 4.50 23.51 14.13
C LEU A 107 4.77 25.00 14.33
#